data_AF-A0A7S6N070-F1
#
_entry.id   AF-A0A7S6N070-F1
#
_cell.length_a   1.000
_cell.length_b   1.000
_cell.length_c   1.000
_cell.angle_alpha   90.00
_cell.angle_beta   90.00
_cell.angle_gamma   90.00
#
_symmetry.space_group_name_H-M   'P 1'
#
loop_
_entity.id
_entity.type
_entity.pdbx_description
1 polymer ?
#
loop_
_entity_poly.entity_id
_entity_poly.type
_entity_poly.pdbx_seq_one_letter_code
_entity_poly.pdbx_strand_id
1 'polypeptide(L)'
;MMKLNSFYAFLLAMLLIFTQQNLFAQQSLAYKTSPSYEKSAGWLDWSDREVRAAWLSAIIPGAGQTFLGHDYKGAGLTLGFYGSLLTAILAENNFHARQDRIKTLTNDYNGAGNYNLANYYWDQIQFEKGNRDNDVKRRDLFILVTAAVYIYNMVDILYLTEDKGGVGFTFAPDFKDVEGVNGVTSLYSGIALKINLP
;
A
#
# COMPACT_ATOMS: atom_id res chain seq x y z
N MET A 1 12.62 2.08 22.87
CA MET A 1 11.14 2.04 22.98
C MET A 1 10.56 3.24 22.24
N MET A 2 10.46 3.16 20.92
CA MET A 2 9.73 4.13 20.11
C MET A 2 8.25 3.77 20.27
N LYS A 3 7.50 4.66 20.93
CA LYS A 3 6.18 4.33 21.48
C LYS A 3 5.21 3.96 20.35
N LEU A 4 4.38 2.97 20.65
CA LEU A 4 3.16 2.56 19.94
C LEU A 4 2.34 3.76 19.39
N ASN A 5 2.46 4.92 20.04
CA ASN A 5 1.89 6.21 19.64
C ASN A 5 2.21 6.66 18.21
N SER A 6 3.38 6.32 17.66
CA SER A 6 3.77 6.76 16.30
C SER A 6 2.95 6.05 15.21
N PHE A 7 2.66 4.76 15.43
CA PHE A 7 1.84 3.95 14.52
C PHE A 7 0.37 4.33 14.61
N TYR A 8 -0.15 4.57 15.83
CA TYR A 8 -1.50 5.09 16.02
C TYR A 8 -1.66 6.50 15.45
N ALA A 9 -0.67 7.38 15.58
CA ALA A 9 -0.71 8.72 14.99
C ALA A 9 -0.74 8.67 13.46
N PHE A 10 0.00 7.74 12.84
CA PHE A 10 -0.07 7.50 11.40
C PHE A 10 -1.45 6.98 10.99
N LEU A 11 -2.01 6.00 11.71
CA LEU A 11 -3.37 5.48 11.49
C LEU A 11 -4.44 6.56 11.67
N LEU A 12 -4.30 7.44 12.67
CA LEU A 12 -5.21 8.57 12.92
C LEU A 12 -5.10 9.64 11.84
N ALA A 13 -3.89 9.93 11.36
CA ALA A 13 -3.67 10.84 10.24
C ALA A 13 -4.30 10.29 8.95
N MET A 14 -4.17 8.99 8.70
CA MET A 14 -4.86 8.32 7.59
C MET A 14 -6.39 8.40 7.74
N LEU A 15 -6.92 8.20 8.95
CA LEU A 15 -8.36 8.27 9.21
C LEU A 15 -8.91 9.70 9.06
N LEU A 16 -8.14 10.72 9.45
CA LEU A 16 -8.50 12.14 9.30
C LEU A 16 -8.47 12.60 7.83
N ILE A 17 -7.51 12.10 7.04
CA ILE A 17 -7.48 12.33 5.59
C ILE A 17 -8.68 11.63 4.92
N PHE A 18 -9.03 10.43 5.39
CA PHE A 18 -10.17 9.64 4.91
C PHE A 18 -11.54 10.29 5.22
N THR A 19 -11.71 10.93 6.38
CA THR A 19 -12.97 11.62 6.71
C THR A 19 -13.15 12.92 5.94
N GLN A 20 -12.06 13.66 5.69
CA GLN A 20 -12.08 14.86 4.83
C GLN A 20 -12.48 14.50 3.39
N GLN A 21 -11.93 13.42 2.82
CA GLN A 21 -12.22 12.99 1.44
C GLN A 21 -13.65 12.43 1.24
N ASN A 22 -14.21 11.76 2.25
CA ASN A 22 -15.59 11.25 2.19
C ASN A 22 -16.65 12.36 2.12
N LEU A 23 -16.43 13.51 2.76
CA LEU A 23 -17.35 14.64 2.66
C LEU A 23 -17.40 15.19 1.22
N PHE A 24 -16.27 15.23 0.52
CA PHE A 24 -16.21 15.68 -0.88
C PHE A 24 -16.78 14.63 -1.86
N ALA A 25 -16.54 13.34 -1.62
CA ALA A 25 -17.09 12.27 -2.45
C ALA A 25 -18.64 12.20 -2.39
N GLN A 26 -19.23 12.47 -1.23
CA GLN A 26 -20.70 12.51 -1.09
C GLN A 26 -21.35 13.67 -1.87
N GLN A 27 -20.64 14.78 -2.10
CA GLN A 27 -21.12 15.85 -2.98
C GLN A 27 -21.07 15.46 -4.47
N SER A 28 -20.07 14.68 -4.90
CA SER A 28 -19.93 14.25 -6.30
C SER A 28 -20.91 13.14 -6.71
N LEU A 29 -21.30 12.25 -5.78
CA LEU A 29 -22.22 11.13 -6.05
C LEU A 29 -23.68 11.54 -6.32
N ALA A 30 -24.02 12.82 -6.11
CA ALA A 30 -25.35 13.36 -6.41
C ALA A 30 -25.51 13.82 -7.87
N TYR A 31 -24.46 13.77 -8.70
CA TYR A 31 -24.50 14.24 -10.09
C TYR A 31 -24.53 13.08 -11.09
N LYS A 32 -25.48 13.16 -12.02
CA LYS A 32 -25.96 12.07 -12.89
C LYS A 32 -25.09 11.92 -14.16
N THR A 33 -24.90 10.66 -14.56
CA THR A 33 -24.34 10.06 -15.80
C THR A 33 -24.07 10.94 -17.04
N SER A 34 -22.81 10.89 -17.50
CA SER A 34 -22.21 10.99 -18.88
C SER A 34 -22.75 12.04 -19.86
N PRO A 35 -21.90 12.88 -20.49
CA PRO A 35 -20.90 12.44 -21.49
C PRO A 35 -19.54 13.17 -21.43
N SER A 36 -18.59 12.78 -22.29
CA SER A 36 -17.25 13.34 -22.52
C SER A 36 -17.02 14.78 -22.02
N TYR A 37 -16.22 14.91 -20.96
CA TYR A 37 -15.95 16.19 -20.30
C TYR A 37 -14.74 16.88 -20.94
N GLU A 38 -15.01 18.04 -21.56
CA GLU A 38 -14.03 19.07 -21.83
C GLU A 38 -13.60 19.66 -20.47
N LYS A 39 -12.32 19.49 -20.10
CA LYS A 39 -11.79 19.86 -18.79
C LYS A 39 -11.91 21.38 -18.59
N SER A 40 -12.79 21.82 -17.68
CA SER A 40 -12.87 23.23 -17.33
C SER A 40 -11.61 23.62 -16.55
N ALA A 41 -11.09 24.82 -16.77
CA ALA A 41 -9.81 25.30 -16.25
C ALA A 41 -9.81 25.61 -14.73
N GLY A 42 -10.53 24.84 -13.93
CA GLY A 42 -10.48 24.88 -12.47
C GLY A 42 -9.33 24.01 -11.94
N TRP A 43 -8.60 24.50 -10.93
CA TRP A 43 -7.49 23.78 -10.29
C TRP A 43 -7.91 22.52 -9.51
N LEU A 44 -9.22 22.20 -9.48
CA LEU A 44 -9.84 21.11 -8.72
C LEU A 44 -11.06 20.51 -9.44
N ASP A 45 -11.06 20.53 -10.77
CA ASP A 45 -12.11 19.88 -11.58
C ASP A 45 -11.69 18.45 -11.90
N TRP A 46 -11.99 17.52 -10.99
CA TRP A 46 -11.71 16.10 -11.16
C TRP A 46 -12.88 15.38 -11.79
N SER A 47 -12.57 14.54 -12.78
CA SER A 47 -13.53 13.61 -13.34
C SER A 47 -13.92 12.52 -12.33
N ASP A 48 -15.11 11.94 -12.49
CA ASP A 48 -15.57 10.74 -11.76
C ASP A 48 -14.52 9.62 -11.75
N ARG A 49 -13.76 9.51 -12.84
CA ARG A 49 -12.72 8.49 -13.03
C ARG A 49 -11.50 8.79 -12.17
N GLU A 50 -11.05 10.03 -12.11
CA GLU A 50 -9.95 10.48 -11.23
C GLU A 50 -10.33 10.35 -9.75
N VAL A 51 -11.58 10.65 -9.37
CA VAL A 51 -12.07 10.43 -7.99
C VAL A 51 -12.02 8.94 -7.61
N ARG A 52 -12.49 8.05 -8.49
CA ARG A 52 -12.41 6.59 -8.26
C ARG A 52 -10.97 6.11 -8.21
N ALA A 53 -10.09 6.67 -9.04
CA ALA A 53 -8.67 6.36 -9.04
C ALA A 53 -8.01 6.76 -7.72
N ALA A 54 -8.33 7.95 -7.19
CA ALA A 54 -7.85 8.41 -5.89
C ALA A 54 -8.31 7.47 -4.76
N TRP A 55 -9.57 7.04 -4.78
CA TRP A 55 -10.10 6.04 -3.83
C TRP A 55 -9.37 4.70 -3.92
N LEU A 56 -9.17 4.19 -5.13
CA LEU A 56 -8.43 2.94 -5.35
C LEU A 56 -7.00 3.06 -4.84
N SER A 57 -6.33 4.17 -5.12
CA SER A 57 -4.95 4.43 -4.69
C SER A 57 -4.82 4.61 -3.18
N ALA A 58 -5.85 5.15 -2.52
CA ALA A 58 -5.88 5.32 -1.07
C ALA A 58 -5.94 3.97 -0.33
N ILE A 59 -6.68 3.00 -0.88
CA ILE A 59 -6.81 1.64 -0.31
C ILE A 59 -5.63 0.76 -0.72
N ILE A 60 -5.30 0.76 -2.01
CA ILE A 60 -4.24 -0.05 -2.60
C ILE A 60 -3.29 0.89 -3.34
N PRO A 61 -2.13 1.21 -2.75
CA PRO A 61 -1.14 2.07 -3.40
C PRO A 61 -0.77 1.54 -4.80
N GLY A 62 -0.80 2.43 -5.79
CA GLY A 62 -0.57 2.12 -7.20
C GLY A 62 -1.81 1.71 -8.00
N ALA A 63 -2.91 1.28 -7.37
CA ALA A 63 -4.10 0.84 -8.09
C ALA A 63 -4.80 1.97 -8.86
N GLY A 64 -4.78 3.19 -8.34
CA GLY A 64 -5.33 4.36 -9.03
C GLY A 64 -4.58 4.70 -10.32
N GLN A 65 -3.24 4.61 -10.28
CA GLN A 65 -2.38 4.86 -11.43
C GLN A 65 -2.61 3.82 -12.52
N THR A 66 -2.71 2.54 -12.16
CA THR A 66 -3.09 1.46 -13.09
C THR A 66 -4.49 1.72 -13.66
N PHE A 67 -5.44 2.12 -12.83
CA PHE A 67 -6.80 2.44 -13.28
C PHE A 67 -6.82 3.61 -14.29
N LEU A 68 -5.97 4.63 -14.12
CA LEU A 68 -5.82 5.72 -15.09
C LEU A 68 -4.98 5.37 -16.33
N GLY A 69 -4.54 4.11 -16.49
CA GLY A 69 -3.79 3.63 -17.65
C GLY A 69 -2.27 3.78 -17.53
N HIS A 70 -1.74 3.96 -16.32
CA HIS A 70 -0.31 4.02 -16.02
C HIS A 70 0.17 2.77 -15.29
N ASP A 71 0.06 1.62 -15.94
CA ASP A 71 0.36 0.30 -15.37
C ASP A 71 1.76 0.20 -14.77
N TYR A 72 2.79 0.72 -15.45
CA TYR A 72 4.17 0.69 -14.95
C TYR A 72 4.36 1.54 -13.68
N LYS A 73 3.71 2.71 -13.60
CA LYS A 73 3.75 3.56 -12.40
C LYS A 73 3.02 2.88 -11.24
N GLY A 74 1.82 2.39 -11.52
CA GLY A 74 1.00 1.67 -10.53
C GLY A 74 1.72 0.46 -9.98
N ALA A 75 2.24 -0.41 -10.85
CA ALA A 75 3.01 -1.59 -10.45
C ALA A 75 4.24 -1.22 -9.60
N GLY A 76 4.99 -0.18 -9.98
CA GLY A 76 6.14 0.29 -9.20
C GLY A 76 5.76 0.75 -7.80
N LEU A 77 4.67 1.50 -7.66
CA LEU A 77 4.19 1.98 -6.37
C LEU A 77 3.64 0.85 -5.50
N THR A 78 2.88 -0.07 -6.09
CA THR A 78 2.38 -1.26 -5.38
C THR A 78 3.53 -2.12 -4.88
N LEU A 79 4.50 -2.45 -5.74
CA LEU A 79 5.67 -3.27 -5.38
C LEU A 79 6.53 -2.57 -4.33
N GLY A 80 6.76 -1.26 -4.49
CA GLY A 80 7.51 -0.46 -3.52
C GLY A 80 6.85 -0.48 -2.14
N PHE A 81 5.54 -0.21 -2.08
CA PHE A 81 4.80 -0.15 -0.83
C PHE A 81 4.73 -1.51 -0.12
N TYR A 82 4.28 -2.56 -0.81
CA TYR A 82 4.17 -3.88 -0.18
C TYR A 82 5.54 -4.49 0.10
N GLY A 83 6.53 -4.26 -0.75
CA GLY A 83 7.90 -4.72 -0.51
C GLY A 83 8.52 -4.10 0.75
N SER A 84 8.39 -2.78 0.92
CA SER A 84 8.87 -2.11 2.13
C SER A 84 8.08 -2.51 3.37
N LEU A 85 6.75 -2.63 3.25
CA LEU A 85 5.88 -3.04 4.36
C LEU A 85 6.20 -4.46 4.84
N LEU A 86 6.34 -5.42 3.90
CA LEU A 86 6.72 -6.80 4.23
C LEU A 86 8.09 -6.84 4.93
N THR A 87 9.04 -6.03 4.46
CA THR A 87 10.36 -5.99 5.09
C THR A 87 10.30 -5.44 6.51
N ALA A 88 9.45 -4.43 6.77
CA ALA A 88 9.19 -3.93 8.12
C ALA A 88 8.59 -5.02 9.03
N ILE A 89 7.60 -5.78 8.53
CA ILE A 89 6.96 -6.88 9.29
C ILE A 89 7.98 -7.98 9.62
N LEU A 90 8.81 -8.38 8.65
CA LEU A 90 9.86 -9.38 8.87
C LEU A 90 10.88 -8.92 9.90
N ALA A 91 11.29 -7.64 9.85
CA ALA A 91 12.20 -7.07 10.83
C ALA A 91 11.59 -7.07 12.25
N GLU A 92 10.29 -6.83 12.39
CA GLU A 92 9.61 -6.91 13.68
C GLU A 92 9.53 -8.34 14.23
N ASN A 93 9.20 -9.31 13.38
CA ASN A 93 9.19 -10.72 13.78
C ASN A 93 10.58 -11.19 14.25
N ASN A 94 11.64 -10.76 13.54
CA ASN A 94 13.01 -11.06 13.94
C ASN A 94 13.38 -10.41 15.29
N PHE A 95 12.94 -9.17 15.52
CA PHE A 95 13.14 -8.49 16.80
C PHE A 95 12.54 -9.30 17.96
N HIS A 96 11.31 -9.79 17.83
CA HIS A 96 10.66 -10.61 18.85
C HIS A 96 11.39 -11.93 19.10
N ALA A 97 11.77 -12.64 18.03
CA ALA A 97 12.51 -13.90 18.15
C ALA A 97 13.86 -13.70 18.87
N ARG A 98 14.60 -12.63 18.55
CA ARG A 98 15.85 -12.31 19.25
C ARG A 98 15.64 -11.90 20.68
N GLN A 99 14.56 -11.16 20.97
CA GLN A 99 14.22 -10.76 22.32
C GLN A 99 13.97 -11.98 23.22
N ASP A 100 13.32 -13.02 22.70
CA ASP A 100 13.12 -14.27 23.44
C ASP A 100 14.42 -15.07 23.57
N ARG A 101 15.26 -15.10 22.53
CA ARG A 101 16.61 -15.71 22.60
C ARG A 101 17.47 -15.07 23.69
N ILE A 102 17.47 -13.74 23.78
CA ILE A 102 18.20 -13.01 24.83
C ILE A 102 17.68 -13.37 26.23
N LYS A 103 16.36 -13.54 26.40
CA LYS A 103 15.80 -13.97 27.70
C LYS A 103 16.31 -15.36 28.09
N THR A 104 16.28 -16.30 27.16
CA THR A 104 16.81 -17.66 27.39
C THR A 104 18.30 -17.62 27.76
N LEU A 105 19.11 -16.92 26.98
CA LEU A 105 20.54 -16.78 27.27
C LEU A 105 20.82 -16.09 28.61
N THR A 106 19.96 -15.16 29.03
CA THR A 106 20.06 -14.51 30.35
C THR A 106 19.77 -15.49 31.47
N ASN A 107 18.79 -16.39 31.29
CA ASN A 107 18.52 -17.46 32.25
C ASN A 107 19.69 -18.44 32.34
N ASP A 108 20.27 -18.82 31.19
CA ASP A 108 21.43 -19.72 31.14
C ASP A 108 22.68 -19.09 31.77
N TYR A 109 22.88 -17.78 31.56
CA TYR A 109 23.91 -16.99 32.23
C TYR A 109 23.74 -17.02 33.75
N ASN A 110 22.52 -16.80 34.26
CA ASN A 110 22.22 -16.81 35.69
C ASN A 110 22.37 -18.22 36.31
N GLY A 111 22.13 -19.26 35.51
CA GLY A 111 22.32 -20.66 35.90
C GLY A 111 23.76 -21.17 35.72
N ALA A 112 24.68 -20.33 35.23
CA ALA A 112 26.05 -20.75 34.97
C ALA A 112 26.80 -20.98 36.28
N GLY A 113 27.17 -22.23 36.54
CA GLY A 113 27.92 -22.63 37.74
C GLY A 113 29.41 -22.27 37.72
N ASN A 114 29.92 -21.65 36.65
CA ASN A 114 31.31 -21.21 36.55
C ASN A 114 31.48 -19.98 35.64
N TYR A 115 32.63 -19.31 35.82
CA TYR A 115 32.96 -18.06 35.13
C TYR A 115 33.09 -18.21 33.61
N ASN A 116 33.73 -19.29 33.12
CA ASN A 116 33.95 -19.47 31.69
C ASN A 116 32.62 -19.63 30.92
N LEU A 117 31.67 -20.37 31.50
CA LEU A 117 30.35 -20.59 30.94
C LEU A 117 29.50 -19.31 31.02
N ALA A 118 29.58 -18.56 32.12
CA ALA A 118 28.94 -17.25 32.23
C ALA A 118 29.45 -16.26 31.18
N ASN A 119 30.78 -16.17 30.97
CA ASN A 119 31.36 -15.33 29.93
C ASN A 119 30.87 -15.71 28.52
N TYR A 120 30.80 -17.01 28.22
CA TYR A 120 30.28 -17.47 26.93
C TYR A 120 28.83 -17.00 26.68
N TYR A 121 27.93 -17.16 27.66
CA TYR A 121 26.55 -16.69 27.52
C TYR A 121 26.46 -15.16 27.46
N TRP A 122 27.32 -14.45 28.19
CA TRP A 122 27.39 -12.99 28.12
C TRP A 122 27.75 -12.50 26.72
N ASP A 123 28.77 -13.09 26.08
CA ASP A 123 29.17 -12.73 24.72
C ASP A 123 28.04 -12.98 23.71
N GLN A 124 27.31 -14.09 23.86
CA GLN A 124 26.14 -14.39 23.03
C GLN A 124 24.99 -13.38 23.25
N ILE A 125 24.76 -12.95 24.50
CA ILE A 125 23.76 -11.91 24.81
C ILE A 125 24.14 -10.59 24.14
N GLN A 126 25.41 -10.18 24.19
CA GLN A 126 25.87 -8.95 23.55
C GLN A 126 25.74 -9.02 22.03
N PHE A 127 26.10 -10.16 21.44
CA PHE A 127 25.93 -10.41 20.00
C PHE A 127 24.45 -10.31 19.58
N GLU A 128 23.54 -10.97 20.29
CA GLU A 128 22.11 -10.92 19.98
C GLU A 128 21.48 -9.55 20.22
N LYS A 129 21.92 -8.82 21.25
CA LYS A 129 21.50 -7.42 21.46
C LYS A 129 21.88 -6.53 20.29
N GLY A 130 23.11 -6.67 19.77
CA GLY A 130 23.57 -5.92 18.60
C GLY A 130 22.71 -6.21 17.36
N ASN A 131 22.39 -7.49 17.12
CA ASN A 131 21.52 -7.87 16.00
C ASN A 131 20.08 -7.36 16.17
N ARG A 132 19.54 -7.44 17.38
CA ARG A 132 18.21 -6.93 17.71
C ARG A 132 18.13 -5.42 17.46
N ASP A 133 19.13 -4.66 17.86
CA ASP A 133 19.15 -3.20 17.67
C ASP A 133 19.25 -2.85 16.17
N ASN A 134 19.92 -3.66 15.37
CA ASN A 134 19.93 -3.53 13.91
C ASN A 134 18.57 -3.86 13.28
N ASP A 135 17.85 -4.87 13.79
CA ASP A 135 16.50 -5.20 13.31
C ASP A 135 15.52 -4.06 13.61
N VAL A 136 15.63 -3.40 14.76
CA VAL A 136 14.84 -2.18 15.06
C VAL A 136 15.12 -1.08 14.05
N LYS A 137 16.41 -0.79 13.78
CA LYS A 137 16.79 0.23 12.78
C LYS A 137 16.24 -0.09 11.40
N ARG A 138 16.30 -1.36 10.98
CA ARG A 138 15.73 -1.81 9.69
C ARG A 138 14.23 -1.63 9.66
N ARG A 139 13.52 -2.10 10.69
CA ARG A 139 12.06 -1.94 10.81
C ARG A 139 11.66 -0.48 10.70
N ASP A 140 12.30 0.40 11.47
CA ASP A 140 11.98 1.82 11.52
C ASP A 140 12.26 2.50 10.16
N LEU A 141 13.37 2.12 9.50
CA LEU A 141 13.68 2.58 8.15
C LEU A 141 12.62 2.13 7.12
N PHE A 142 12.21 0.87 7.14
CA PHE A 142 11.23 0.35 6.19
C PHE A 142 9.81 0.88 6.45
N ILE A 143 9.44 1.17 7.69
CA ILE A 143 8.20 1.88 8.02
C ILE A 143 8.25 3.29 7.43
N LEU A 144 9.37 4.01 7.61
CA LEU A 144 9.54 5.35 7.04
C LEU A 144 9.44 5.33 5.52
N VAL A 145 10.11 4.39 4.86
CA VAL A 145 10.05 4.22 3.40
C VAL A 145 8.62 3.90 2.96
N THR A 146 7.93 2.99 3.65
CA THR A 146 6.53 2.65 3.34
C THR A 146 5.61 3.87 3.42
N ALA A 147 5.76 4.69 4.46
CA ALA A 147 5.01 5.93 4.62
C ALA A 147 5.34 6.94 3.52
N ALA A 148 6.63 7.09 3.17
CA ALA A 148 7.06 7.97 2.09
C ALA A 148 6.51 7.54 0.73
N VAL A 149 6.52 6.24 0.43
CA VAL A 149 5.94 5.68 -0.80
C VAL A 149 4.43 5.91 -0.83
N TYR A 150 3.73 5.75 0.30
CA TYR A 150 2.30 6.02 0.37
C TYR A 150 1.97 7.50 0.10
N ILE A 151 2.71 8.42 0.73
CA ILE A 151 2.52 9.87 0.51
C ILE A 151 2.81 10.22 -0.95
N TYR A 152 3.91 9.70 -1.51
CA TYR A 152 4.24 9.90 -2.91
C TYR A 152 3.13 9.35 -3.83
N ASN A 153 2.60 8.17 -3.53
CA ASN A 153 1.49 7.57 -4.26
C ASN A 153 0.25 8.49 -4.28
N MET A 154 -0.08 9.12 -3.14
CA MET A 154 -1.18 10.08 -3.07
C MET A 154 -0.88 11.35 -3.85
N VAL A 155 0.32 11.92 -3.72
CA VAL A 155 0.70 13.12 -4.50
C VAL A 155 0.68 12.83 -6.01
N ASP A 156 1.17 11.67 -6.41
CA ASP A 156 1.23 11.28 -7.81
C ASP A 156 -0.16 11.11 -8.41
N ILE A 157 -1.10 10.43 -7.74
CA ILE A 157 -2.46 10.27 -8.27
C ILE A 157 -3.25 11.58 -8.33
N LEU A 158 -2.98 12.51 -7.40
CA LEU A 158 -3.72 13.76 -7.28
C LEU A 158 -3.24 14.85 -8.24
N TYR A 159 -1.94 14.86 -8.57
CA TYR A 159 -1.33 15.98 -9.29
C TYR A 159 -0.50 15.57 -10.52
N LEU A 160 0.04 14.35 -10.57
CA LEU A 160 1.05 13.97 -11.58
C LEU A 160 0.56 12.92 -12.58
N THR A 161 -0.50 12.19 -12.24
CA THR A 161 -1.07 11.15 -13.10
C THR A 161 -2.27 11.70 -13.84
N GLU A 162 -2.07 11.92 -15.14
CA GLU A 162 -3.13 12.30 -16.07
C GLU A 162 -3.97 11.08 -16.47
N ASP A 163 -5.26 11.28 -16.72
CA ASP A 163 -6.12 10.25 -17.28
C ASP A 163 -5.77 10.00 -18.76
N LYS A 164 -5.27 8.79 -19.07
CA LYS A 164 -4.98 8.37 -20.46
C LYS A 164 -6.21 7.96 -21.26
N GLY A 165 -7.39 7.96 -20.66
CA GLY A 165 -8.63 7.44 -21.22
C GLY A 165 -8.65 5.91 -21.24
N GLY A 166 -9.78 5.34 -20.85
CA GLY A 166 -9.99 3.89 -20.85
C GLY A 166 -11.36 3.52 -20.31
N VAL A 167 -11.86 2.34 -20.66
CA VAL A 167 -13.10 1.81 -20.07
C VAL A 167 -12.94 1.75 -18.56
N GLY A 168 -13.79 2.44 -17.81
CA GLY A 168 -13.77 2.37 -16.35
C GLY A 168 -14.00 0.93 -15.90
N PHE A 169 -13.36 0.50 -14.82
CA PHE A 169 -13.81 -0.70 -14.11
C PHE A 169 -15.22 -0.42 -13.58
N THR A 170 -16.20 -1.01 -14.25
CA THR A 170 -17.59 -1.03 -13.82
C THR A 170 -17.79 -2.36 -13.11
N PHE A 171 -18.14 -2.34 -11.81
CA PHE A 171 -18.56 -3.53 -11.07
C PHE A 171 -19.94 -4.05 -11.52
N ALA A 172 -20.70 -3.22 -12.24
CA ALA A 172 -21.84 -3.67 -13.01
C ALA A 172 -21.35 -4.32 -14.33
N PRO A 173 -21.85 -5.51 -14.70
CA PRO A 173 -21.59 -6.05 -16.02
C PRO A 173 -22.10 -5.06 -17.08
N ASP A 174 -21.18 -4.53 -17.88
CA ASP A 174 -21.53 -3.75 -19.07
C ASP A 174 -21.89 -4.75 -20.17
N PHE A 175 -23.18 -5.05 -20.29
CA PHE A 175 -23.71 -5.87 -21.39
C PHE A 175 -23.67 -5.02 -22.66
N LYS A 176 -22.53 -5.03 -23.34
CA LYS A 176 -22.48 -4.56 -24.72
C LYS A 176 -22.95 -5.69 -25.62
N ASP A 177 -24.11 -5.49 -26.22
CA ASP A 177 -24.59 -6.31 -27.33
C ASP A 177 -23.60 -6.18 -28.49
N VAL A 178 -22.76 -7.19 -28.65
CA VAL A 178 -21.94 -7.34 -29.86
C VAL A 178 -22.80 -8.14 -30.85
N GLU A 179 -23.27 -7.47 -31.90
CA GLU A 179 -23.93 -8.15 -33.02
C GLU A 179 -22.93 -9.10 -33.69
N GLY A 180 -23.08 -10.40 -33.42
CA GLY A 180 -22.35 -11.45 -34.09
C GLY A 180 -22.87 -11.65 -35.52
N VAL A 181 -21.95 -11.78 -36.47
CA VAL A 181 -22.25 -12.32 -37.81
C VAL A 181 -22.91 -13.69 -37.61
N ASN A 182 -24.18 -13.79 -37.99
CA ASN A 182 -25.12 -14.92 -37.84
C ASN A 182 -26.02 -14.96 -36.58
N GLY A 183 -26.20 -13.85 -35.87
CA GLY A 183 -27.36 -13.66 -34.98
C GLY A 183 -27.40 -14.53 -33.71
N VAL A 184 -26.26 -15.07 -33.28
CA VAL A 184 -26.14 -15.73 -31.96
C VAL A 184 -25.48 -14.75 -30.99
N THR A 185 -26.28 -14.21 -30.07
CA THR A 185 -25.81 -13.36 -28.98
C THR A 185 -25.14 -14.24 -27.91
N SER A 186 -23.84 -14.02 -27.68
CA SER A 186 -23.12 -14.68 -26.58
C SER A 186 -22.76 -13.65 -25.52
N LEU A 187 -23.32 -13.84 -24.32
CA LEU A 187 -23.07 -13.02 -23.13
C LEU A 187 -21.71 -13.41 -22.54
N TYR A 188 -20.67 -12.62 -22.81
CA TYR A 188 -19.38 -12.78 -22.13
C TYR A 188 -19.35 -11.89 -20.88
N SER A 189 -19.32 -12.51 -19.70
CA SER A 189 -18.89 -11.86 -18.46
C SER A 189 -17.42 -12.21 -18.21
N GLY A 190 -16.51 -11.29 -18.56
CA GLY A 190 -15.09 -11.51 -18.37
C GLY A 190 -14.35 -10.20 -18.17
N ILE A 191 -13.40 -10.19 -17.23
CA ILE A 191 -12.41 -9.14 -17.06
C ILE A 191 -11.65 -9.01 -18.38
N ALA A 192 -11.85 -7.90 -19.10
CA ALA A 192 -11.13 -7.63 -20.33
C ALA A 192 -9.68 -7.26 -20.02
N LEU A 193 -8.84 -8.28 -19.79
CA LEU A 193 -7.39 -8.14 -19.88
C LEU A 193 -7.05 -7.93 -21.35
N LYS A 194 -6.76 -6.68 -21.73
CA LYS A 194 -6.21 -6.35 -23.05
C LYS A 194 -4.76 -6.84 -23.11
N ILE A 195 -4.56 -8.13 -23.35
CA ILE A 195 -3.24 -8.70 -23.62
C ILE A 195 -2.92 -8.38 -25.09
N ASN A 196 -2.08 -7.38 -25.30
CA ASN A 196 -1.51 -7.09 -26.61
C ASN A 196 -0.41 -8.13 -26.90
N LEU A 197 -0.76 -9.21 -27.60
CA LEU A 197 0.24 -10.14 -28.13
C LEU A 197 0.72 -9.62 -29.50
N PRO A 198 2.02 -9.77 -29.82
CA PRO A 198 2.61 -9.36 -31.10
C PRO A 198 2.04 -10.13 -32.29
#